data_AF-A0A9Q4NRB0-F1
#
_entry.id   AF-A0A9Q4NRB0-F1
#
_cell.length_a   1.000
_cell.length_b   1.000
_cell.length_c   1.000
_cell.angle_alpha   90.00
_cell.angle_beta   90.00
_cell.angle_gamma   90.00
#
_symmetry.space_group_name_H-M   'P 1'
#
loop_
_entity.id
_entity.type
_entity.pdbx_description
1 polymer ?
#
loop_
_entity_poly.entity_id
_entity_poly.type
_entity_poly.pdbx_seq_one_letter_code
_entity_poly.pdbx_strand_id
1 'polypeptide(L)'
;MTATVLLLDPRWPSLIPLHLAGRISGDVAFTPEVPVDVRWALNVKGGPEKWLISTDPDDPEVLRWQKDGADTERVASLDDPVFEATRTMHAARRRGEWEQAMTHESLLPFLREEAEEVAQAIEHQLPIDDLKSELSDLLLQILFHAEIASESGAFDFGDVADAFVQKMRRRAPYLFDGSTGPVDKATQDRLWEEGKAAEKR
;
A
#
# COMPACT_ATOMS: atom_id res chain seq x y z
N MET A 1 23.62 11.25 24.57
CA MET A 1 22.19 10.92 24.59
C MET A 1 21.91 10.19 23.29
N THR A 2 21.31 9.01 23.34
CA THR A 2 20.88 8.27 22.15
C THR A 2 19.58 8.89 21.67
N ALA A 3 19.58 9.40 20.45
CA ALA A 3 18.41 9.94 19.78
C ALA A 3 17.93 8.92 18.75
N THR A 4 16.62 8.66 18.71
CA THR A 4 16.04 7.69 17.80
C THR A 4 14.82 8.28 17.11
N VAL A 5 14.73 8.12 15.79
CA VAL A 5 13.51 8.38 15.03
C VAL A 5 12.78 7.05 14.89
N LEU A 6 11.52 7.01 15.33
CA LEU A 6 10.62 5.89 15.09
C LEU A 6 9.63 6.28 13.99
N LEU A 7 9.73 5.59 12.86
CA LEU A 7 8.81 5.73 11.75
C LEU A 7 7.71 4.68 11.86
N LEU A 8 6.48 5.17 12.06
CA LEU A 8 5.25 4.40 12.12
C LEU A 8 4.59 4.36 10.73
N ASP A 9 3.73 3.38 10.54
CA ASP A 9 2.94 3.26 9.31
C ASP A 9 1.74 4.22 9.38
N PRO A 10 1.58 5.15 8.42
CA PRO A 10 0.46 6.09 8.43
C PRO A 10 -0.90 5.40 8.29
N ARG A 11 -0.95 4.16 7.77
CA ARG A 11 -2.19 3.36 7.71
C ARG A 11 -2.62 2.89 9.10
N TRP A 12 -1.65 2.65 9.98
CA TRP A 12 -1.86 2.09 11.32
C TRP A 12 -0.93 2.74 12.36
N PRO A 13 -1.08 4.04 12.62
CA PRO A 13 -0.16 4.78 13.49
C PRO A 13 -0.22 4.35 14.95
N SER A 14 -1.23 3.56 15.35
CA SER A 14 -1.34 2.96 16.68
C SER A 14 -0.67 1.59 16.81
N LEU A 15 -0.22 0.97 15.72
CA LEU A 15 0.42 -0.36 15.73
C LEU A 15 1.93 -0.23 15.96
N ILE A 16 2.30 -0.09 17.23
CA ILE A 16 3.70 -0.08 17.66
C ILE A 16 4.14 -1.52 18.01
N PRO A 17 5.16 -2.09 17.36
CA PRO A 17 5.68 -3.41 17.69
C PRO A 17 6.06 -3.50 19.17
N LEU A 18 5.65 -4.58 19.85
CA LEU A 18 5.86 -4.75 21.31
C LEU A 18 7.34 -4.65 21.73
N HIS A 19 8.26 -5.12 20.87
CA HIS A 19 9.70 -5.04 21.12
C HIS A 19 10.24 -3.59 21.06
N LEU A 20 9.60 -2.71 20.29
CA LEU A 20 9.90 -1.27 20.25
C LEU A 20 9.22 -0.55 21.40
N ALA A 21 7.94 -0.85 21.68
CA ALA A 21 7.19 -0.22 22.76
C ALA A 21 7.90 -0.31 24.13
N GLY A 22 8.57 -1.44 24.41
CA GLY A 22 9.35 -1.62 25.64
C GLY A 22 10.64 -0.79 25.73
N ARG A 23 11.12 -0.21 24.61
CA ARG A 23 12.33 0.62 24.51
C ARG A 23 12.05 2.11 24.56
N ILE A 24 10.85 2.56 24.16
CA ILE A 24 10.49 3.98 24.13
C ILE A 24 10.48 4.51 25.58
N SER A 25 11.35 5.48 25.83
CA SER A 25 11.61 6.05 27.16
C SER A 25 12.27 7.42 27.02
N GLY A 26 12.34 8.17 28.12
CA GLY A 26 12.93 9.50 28.12
C GLY A 26 12.04 10.58 27.52
N ASP A 27 12.63 11.44 26.70
CA ASP A 27 11.96 12.59 26.07
C ASP A 27 11.39 12.17 24.70
N VAL A 28 10.07 12.26 24.52
CA VAL A 28 9.39 11.84 23.28
C VAL A 28 8.72 13.04 22.62
N ALA A 29 9.19 13.34 21.41
CA ALA A 29 8.60 14.30 20.51
C ALA A 29 7.80 13.60 19.41
N PHE A 30 6.86 14.33 18.82
CA PHE A 30 5.99 13.85 17.75
C PHE A 30 5.90 14.91 16.67
N THR A 31 5.97 14.49 15.41
CA THR A 31 5.62 15.34 14.27
C THR A 31 4.10 15.60 14.23
N PRO A 32 3.61 16.66 13.54
CA PRO A 32 2.21 17.11 13.62
C PRO A 32 1.17 16.10 13.11
N GLU A 33 1.54 15.22 12.19
CA GLU A 33 0.64 14.25 11.56
C GLU A 33 0.35 13.03 12.44
N VAL A 34 1.18 12.75 13.46
CA VAL A 34 0.92 11.63 14.38
C VAL A 34 -0.38 11.89 15.17
N PRO A 35 -1.37 10.99 15.17
CA PRO A 35 -2.64 11.19 15.86
C PRO A 35 -2.50 11.44 17.38
N VAL A 36 -3.36 12.29 17.94
CA VAL A 36 -3.30 12.70 19.36
C VAL A 36 -3.49 11.53 20.32
N ASP A 37 -4.36 10.58 19.99
CA ASP A 37 -4.60 9.37 20.78
C ASP A 37 -3.35 8.48 20.86
N VAL A 38 -2.59 8.35 19.76
CA VAL A 38 -1.28 7.66 19.76
C VAL A 38 -0.29 8.36 20.69
N ARG A 39 -0.23 9.70 20.65
CA ARG A 39 0.66 10.49 21.52
C ARG A 39 0.35 10.26 23.00
N TRP A 40 -0.94 10.20 23.36
CA TRP A 40 -1.39 10.01 24.74
C TRP A 40 -1.27 8.55 25.21
N ALA A 41 -1.37 7.58 24.30
CA ALA A 41 -1.23 6.16 24.63
C ALA A 41 0.20 5.79 25.04
N LEU A 42 1.21 6.55 24.59
CA LEU A 42 2.61 6.31 24.94
C LEU A 42 2.93 6.80 26.36
N ASN A 43 2.70 5.90 27.32
CA ASN A 43 3.11 6.09 28.71
C ASN A 43 4.60 5.74 28.90
N VAL A 44 5.47 6.70 28.58
CA VAL A 44 6.92 6.50 28.65
C VAL A 44 7.48 6.71 30.05
N LYS A 45 8.41 5.85 30.43
CA LYS A 45 9.21 6.05 31.65
C LYS A 45 10.26 7.13 31.38
N GLY A 46 10.57 7.95 32.39
CA GLY A 46 11.67 8.91 32.30
C GLY A 46 13.01 8.21 32.07
N GLY A 47 13.93 8.88 31.37
CA GLY A 47 15.20 8.31 30.90
C GLY A 47 16.02 9.34 30.13
N PRO A 48 17.30 9.05 29.83
CA PRO A 48 18.18 9.94 29.07
C PRO A 48 17.99 9.86 27.55
N GLU A 49 17.18 8.91 27.04
CA GLU A 49 16.89 8.74 25.62
C GLU A 49 16.05 9.89 25.06
N LYS A 50 16.16 10.13 23.75
CA LYS A 50 15.28 11.03 23.00
C LYS A 50 14.66 10.29 21.84
N TRP A 51 13.35 10.44 21.67
CA TRP A 51 12.61 9.84 20.57
C TRP A 51 11.88 10.92 19.77
N LEU A 52 11.91 10.79 18.45
CA LEU A 52 11.01 11.47 17.54
C LEU A 52 10.15 10.42 16.87
N ILE A 53 8.84 10.50 17.07
CA ILE A 53 7.89 9.57 16.46
C ILE A 53 7.17 10.30 15.33
N SER A 54 7.17 9.69 14.15
CA SER A 54 6.61 10.25 12.93
C SER A 54 5.93 9.16 12.09
N THR A 55 4.94 9.53 11.27
CA THR A 55 4.45 8.67 10.19
C THR A 55 4.91 9.14 8.82
N ASP A 56 5.52 10.33 8.74
CA ASP A 56 6.09 10.90 7.53
C ASP A 56 7.63 10.85 7.56
N PRO A 57 8.27 9.98 6.76
CA PRO A 57 9.73 9.94 6.67
C PRO A 57 10.33 11.16 5.97
N ASP A 58 9.54 11.95 5.24
CA ASP A 58 9.98 13.16 4.54
C ASP A 58 9.78 14.43 5.40
N ASP A 59 9.27 14.32 6.64
CA ASP A 59 9.08 15.45 7.53
C ASP A 59 10.43 16.18 7.82
N PRO A 60 10.49 17.52 7.76
CA PRO A 60 11.73 18.26 7.97
C PRO A 60 12.43 17.98 9.30
N GLU A 61 11.67 17.68 10.36
CA GLU A 61 12.22 17.33 11.66
C GLU A 61 12.83 15.92 11.67
N VAL A 62 12.19 14.96 11.00
CA VAL A 62 12.74 13.62 10.78
C VAL A 62 14.07 13.69 10.04
N LEU A 63 14.08 14.38 8.90
CA LEU A 63 15.29 14.55 8.08
C LEU A 63 16.41 15.24 8.86
N ARG A 64 16.07 16.22 9.72
CA ARG A 64 17.03 16.90 10.60
C ARG A 64 17.63 15.95 11.62
N TRP A 65 16.82 15.18 12.36
CA TRP A 65 17.32 14.24 13.38
C TRP A 65 18.21 13.15 12.75
N GLN A 66 17.82 12.63 11.60
CA GLN A 66 18.64 11.66 10.86
C GLN A 66 19.99 12.26 10.43
N LYS A 67 19.98 13.50 9.93
CA LYS A 67 21.21 14.22 9.57
C LYS A 67 22.11 14.48 10.78
N ASP A 68 21.52 14.71 11.95
CA ASP A 68 22.23 14.89 13.23
C ASP A 68 22.72 13.55 13.84
N GLY A 69 22.49 12.42 13.16
CA GLY A 69 23.00 11.10 13.53
C GLY A 69 22.09 10.29 14.46
N ALA A 70 20.78 10.59 14.50
CA ALA A 70 19.82 9.77 15.22
C ALA A 70 19.67 8.38 14.57
N ASP A 71 19.56 7.34 15.41
CA ASP A 71 19.21 6.00 14.94
C ASP A 71 17.80 6.02 14.33
N THR A 72 17.55 5.24 13.29
CA THR A 72 16.22 5.13 12.67
C THR A 72 15.66 3.73 12.86
N GLU A 73 14.54 3.65 13.57
CA GLU A 73 13.73 2.46 13.73
C GLU A 73 12.49 2.59 12.85
N ARG A 74 12.23 1.60 12.00
CA ARG A 74 11.05 1.55 11.13
C ARG A 74 10.20 0.37 11.52
N VAL A 75 8.88 0.55 11.58
CA VAL A 75 7.98 -0.60 11.73
C VAL A 75 8.02 -1.46 10.47
N ALA A 76 8.03 -2.78 10.64
CA ALA A 76 8.15 -3.73 9.52
C ALA A 76 7.04 -3.59 8.47
N SER A 77 5.88 -3.01 8.83
CA SER A 77 4.81 -2.78 7.87
C SER A 77 5.14 -1.69 6.83
N LEU A 78 6.16 -0.86 7.08
CA LEU A 78 6.69 0.09 6.09
C LEU A 78 7.53 -0.60 5.00
N ASP A 79 7.92 -1.86 5.20
CA ASP A 79 8.66 -2.67 4.22
C ASP A 79 7.69 -3.51 3.35
N ASP A 80 6.39 -3.20 3.39
CA ASP A 80 5.36 -3.79 2.54
C ASP A 80 5.52 -3.29 1.09
N PRO A 81 5.88 -4.15 0.12
CA PRO A 81 6.15 -3.71 -1.25
C PRO A 81 4.90 -3.15 -1.96
N VAL A 82 3.69 -3.57 -1.56
CA VAL A 82 2.45 -3.02 -2.15
C VAL A 82 2.26 -1.58 -1.67
N PHE A 83 2.51 -1.34 -0.39
CA PHE A 83 2.47 0.01 0.15
C PHE A 83 3.56 0.89 -0.46
N GLU A 84 4.78 0.38 -0.60
CA GLU A 84 5.86 1.10 -1.27
C GLU A 84 5.50 1.48 -2.72
N ALA A 85 4.85 0.59 -3.47
CA ALA A 85 4.39 0.86 -4.82
C ALA A 85 3.35 2.01 -4.86
N THR A 86 2.34 1.97 -3.98
CA THR A 86 1.34 3.06 -3.88
C THR A 86 1.98 4.40 -3.50
N ARG A 87 2.90 4.41 -2.54
CA ARG A 87 3.64 5.62 -2.13
C ARG A 87 4.53 6.16 -3.25
N THR A 88 5.16 5.27 -4.01
CA THR A 88 6.00 5.65 -5.14
C THR A 88 5.17 6.33 -6.21
N MET A 89 4.00 5.78 -6.54
CA MET A 89 3.07 6.41 -7.48
C MET A 89 2.59 7.78 -6.97
N HIS A 90 2.16 7.87 -5.71
CA HIS A 90 1.77 9.15 -5.10
C HIS A 90 2.89 10.19 -5.18
N ALA A 91 4.13 9.81 -4.87
CA ALA A 91 5.28 10.68 -4.98
C ALA A 91 5.57 11.09 -6.43
N ALA A 92 5.44 10.17 -7.38
CA ALA A 92 5.65 10.42 -8.81
C ALA A 92 4.63 11.45 -9.32
N ARG A 93 3.34 11.27 -9.04
CA ARG A 93 2.26 12.22 -9.37
C ARG A 93 2.41 13.58 -8.69
N ARG A 94 3.16 13.68 -7.58
CA ARG A 94 3.46 14.96 -6.93
C ARG A 94 4.74 15.66 -7.41
N ARG A 95 5.69 14.93 -7.99
CA ARG A 95 7.04 15.44 -8.28
C ARG A 95 7.38 15.48 -9.76
N GLY A 96 6.84 14.57 -10.57
CA GLY A 96 7.18 14.43 -11.99
C GLY A 96 6.19 15.16 -12.90
N GLU A 97 6.70 16.02 -13.78
CA GLU A 97 5.87 16.81 -14.72
C GLU A 97 5.11 15.91 -15.70
N TRP A 98 5.72 14.82 -16.16
CA TRP A 98 5.09 13.88 -17.08
C TRP A 98 3.97 13.12 -16.38
N GLU A 99 4.25 12.59 -15.19
CA GLU A 99 3.28 11.87 -14.38
C GLU A 99 2.09 12.75 -14.06
N GLN A 100 2.29 14.01 -13.67
CA GLN A 100 1.23 15.00 -13.43
C GLN A 100 0.35 15.25 -14.65
N ALA A 101 0.92 15.25 -15.86
CA ALA A 101 0.21 15.51 -17.09
C ALA A 101 -0.69 14.35 -17.55
N MET A 102 -0.53 13.14 -16.98
CA MET A 102 -1.32 11.98 -17.36
C MET A 102 -2.78 12.11 -16.92
N THR A 103 -3.70 11.68 -17.79
CA THR A 103 -5.12 11.47 -17.50
C THR A 103 -5.48 10.01 -17.79
N HIS A 104 -6.67 9.58 -17.36
CA HIS A 104 -7.15 8.24 -17.70
C HIS A 104 -7.14 7.99 -19.22
N GLU A 105 -7.52 8.98 -20.02
CA GLU A 105 -7.59 8.88 -21.47
C GLU A 105 -6.20 8.84 -22.11
N SER A 106 -5.25 9.66 -21.62
CA SER A 106 -3.89 9.69 -22.18
C SER A 106 -3.11 8.41 -21.88
N LEU A 107 -3.51 7.66 -20.84
CA LEU A 107 -2.90 6.40 -20.44
C LEU A 107 -3.40 5.18 -21.22
N LEU A 108 -4.55 5.27 -21.91
CA LEU A 108 -5.15 4.14 -22.63
C LEU A 108 -4.23 3.47 -23.66
N PRO A 109 -3.38 4.19 -24.44
CA PRO A 109 -2.44 3.54 -25.34
C PRO A 109 -1.44 2.65 -24.60
N PHE A 110 -0.83 3.17 -23.52
CA PHE A 110 0.11 2.42 -22.69
C PHE A 110 -0.57 1.22 -22.04
N LEU A 111 -1.74 1.39 -21.41
CA LEU A 111 -2.49 0.27 -20.84
C LEU A 111 -2.76 -0.87 -21.83
N ARG A 112 -3.02 -0.55 -23.10
CA ARG A 112 -3.24 -1.57 -24.15
C ARG A 112 -1.95 -2.26 -24.55
N GLU A 113 -0.86 -1.50 -24.64
CA GLU A 113 0.49 -2.01 -24.93
C GLU A 113 0.94 -2.98 -23.83
N GLU A 114 0.93 -2.56 -22.57
CA GLU A 114 1.35 -3.42 -21.43
C GLU A 114 0.49 -4.69 -21.32
N ALA A 115 -0.82 -4.59 -21.56
CA ALA A 115 -1.70 -5.76 -21.55
C ALA A 115 -1.38 -6.75 -22.68
N GLU A 116 -0.97 -6.23 -23.84
CA GLU A 116 -0.55 -7.02 -24.99
C GLU A 116 0.85 -7.62 -24.75
N GLU A 117 1.77 -6.91 -24.13
CA GLU A 117 3.11 -7.42 -23.78
C GLU A 117 3.02 -8.57 -22.77
N VAL A 118 2.14 -8.46 -21.75
CA VAL A 118 1.82 -9.60 -20.87
C VAL A 118 1.28 -10.79 -21.66
N ALA A 119 0.38 -10.56 -22.62
CA ALA A 119 -0.16 -11.63 -23.44
C ALA A 119 0.94 -12.29 -24.30
N GLN A 120 1.79 -11.50 -24.94
CA GLN A 120 2.92 -11.98 -25.73
C GLN A 120 3.92 -12.77 -24.89
N ALA A 121 4.24 -12.31 -23.68
CA ALA A 121 5.12 -13.03 -22.77
C ALA A 121 4.60 -14.45 -22.46
N ILE A 122 3.29 -14.59 -22.30
CA ILE A 122 2.61 -15.88 -22.08
C ILE A 122 2.61 -16.72 -23.36
N GLU A 123 2.18 -16.15 -24.49
CA GLU A 123 2.05 -16.85 -25.78
C GLU A 123 3.39 -17.38 -26.29
N HIS A 124 4.46 -16.61 -26.10
CA HIS A 124 5.80 -16.98 -26.51
C HIS A 124 6.59 -17.74 -25.44
N GLN A 125 5.99 -18.01 -24.29
CA GLN A 125 6.62 -18.74 -23.17
C GLN A 125 7.96 -18.12 -22.79
N LEU A 126 7.98 -16.79 -22.65
CA LEU A 126 9.18 -16.07 -22.23
C LEU A 126 9.61 -16.52 -20.82
N PRO A 127 10.89 -16.32 -20.46
CA PRO A 127 11.38 -16.50 -19.10
C PRO A 127 10.45 -15.88 -18.05
N ILE A 128 10.35 -16.55 -16.90
CA ILE A 128 9.43 -16.13 -15.83
C ILE A 128 9.70 -14.72 -15.30
N ASP A 129 10.96 -14.27 -15.37
CA ASP A 129 11.33 -12.92 -14.98
C ASP A 129 10.85 -11.86 -15.97
N ASP A 130 10.75 -12.19 -17.26
CA ASP A 130 10.19 -11.30 -18.28
C ASP A 130 8.68 -11.14 -18.03
N LEU A 131 7.95 -12.25 -17.82
CA LEU A 131 6.52 -12.18 -17.47
C LEU A 131 6.29 -11.36 -16.18
N LYS A 132 7.17 -11.47 -15.19
CA LYS A 132 7.11 -10.66 -13.97
C LYS A 132 7.33 -9.17 -14.27
N SER A 133 8.22 -8.83 -15.21
CA SER A 133 8.43 -7.46 -15.67
C SER A 133 7.16 -6.91 -16.31
N GLU A 134 6.59 -7.60 -17.30
CA GLU A 134 5.38 -7.11 -17.98
C GLU A 134 4.18 -6.98 -17.03
N LEU A 135 4.04 -7.90 -16.06
CA LEU A 135 3.02 -7.77 -15.01
C LEU A 135 3.25 -6.57 -14.08
N SER A 136 4.50 -6.17 -13.87
CA SER A 136 4.85 -4.95 -13.13
C SER A 136 4.47 -3.70 -13.91
N ASP A 137 4.70 -3.67 -15.22
CA ASP A 137 4.35 -2.54 -16.07
C ASP A 137 2.82 -2.43 -16.26
N LEU A 138 2.10 -3.56 -16.32
CA LEU A 138 0.64 -3.55 -16.23
C LEU A 138 0.14 -3.05 -14.85
N LEU A 139 0.83 -3.40 -13.76
CA LEU A 139 0.52 -2.88 -12.42
C LEU A 139 0.74 -1.36 -12.33
N LEU A 140 1.78 -0.83 -12.99
CA LEU A 140 2.02 0.62 -13.08
C LEU A 140 0.81 1.35 -13.65
N GLN A 141 0.17 0.79 -14.68
CA GLN A 141 -1.06 1.38 -15.26
C GLN A 141 -2.22 1.37 -14.26
N ILE A 142 -2.42 0.26 -13.52
CA ILE A 142 -3.46 0.19 -12.48
C ILE A 142 -3.22 1.25 -11.39
N LEU A 143 -1.97 1.41 -10.95
CA LEU A 143 -1.58 2.42 -9.95
C LEU A 143 -1.81 3.84 -10.45
N PHE A 144 -1.51 4.15 -11.71
CA PHE A 144 -1.82 5.46 -12.30
C PHE A 144 -3.31 5.77 -12.26
N HIS A 145 -4.15 4.82 -12.71
CA HIS A 145 -5.59 5.00 -12.71
C HIS A 145 -6.15 5.16 -11.28
N ALA A 146 -5.61 4.40 -10.32
CA ALA A 146 -6.00 4.54 -8.91
C ALA A 146 -5.58 5.91 -8.32
N GLU A 147 -4.37 6.38 -8.60
CA GLU A 147 -3.88 7.66 -8.08
C GLU A 147 -4.63 8.86 -8.69
N ILE A 148 -4.88 8.85 -10.01
CA ILE A 148 -5.69 9.88 -10.68
C ILE A 148 -7.11 9.96 -10.10
N ALA A 149 -7.72 8.81 -9.80
CA ALA A 149 -9.04 8.77 -9.16
C ALA A 149 -8.99 9.32 -7.72
N SER A 150 -7.93 8.98 -6.98
CA SER A 150 -7.70 9.40 -5.60
C SER A 150 -7.56 10.92 -5.48
N GLU A 151 -6.91 11.58 -6.44
CA GLU A 151 -6.77 13.04 -6.48
C GLU A 151 -8.12 13.79 -6.50
N SER A 152 -9.17 13.16 -7.03
CA SER A 152 -10.54 13.70 -7.04
C SER A 152 -11.39 13.23 -5.85
N GLY A 153 -10.83 12.41 -4.96
CA GLY A 153 -11.54 11.76 -3.85
C GLY A 153 -12.53 10.69 -4.29
N ALA A 154 -12.37 10.12 -5.49
CA ALA A 154 -13.31 9.14 -6.04
C ALA A 154 -13.07 7.73 -5.49
N PHE A 155 -11.86 7.21 -5.64
CA PHE A 155 -11.38 5.93 -5.10
C PHE A 155 -9.86 5.87 -5.16
N ASP A 156 -9.24 5.00 -4.36
CA ASP A 156 -7.81 4.72 -4.39
C ASP A 156 -7.49 3.26 -4.75
N PHE A 157 -6.21 2.88 -4.67
CA PHE A 157 -5.78 1.50 -4.96
C PHE A 157 -6.36 0.48 -3.96
N GLY A 158 -6.55 0.88 -2.70
CA GLY A 158 -7.19 0.07 -1.68
C GLY A 158 -8.65 -0.21 -2.01
N ASP A 159 -9.38 0.79 -2.52
CA ASP A 159 -10.76 0.61 -3.00
C ASP A 159 -10.84 -0.34 -4.20
N VAL A 160 -9.88 -0.29 -5.12
CA VAL A 160 -9.79 -1.25 -6.24
C VAL A 160 -9.60 -2.68 -5.72
N ALA A 161 -8.71 -2.86 -4.74
CA ALA A 161 -8.46 -4.16 -4.11
C ALA A 161 -9.69 -4.66 -3.33
N ASP A 162 -10.37 -3.80 -2.56
CA ASP A 162 -11.60 -4.18 -1.86
C ASP A 162 -12.70 -4.54 -2.86
N ALA A 163 -12.90 -3.76 -3.92
CA ALA A 163 -13.87 -4.06 -4.96
C ALA A 163 -13.63 -5.44 -5.62
N PHE A 164 -12.36 -5.84 -5.80
CA PHE A 164 -12.01 -7.19 -6.22
C PHE A 164 -12.40 -8.24 -5.18
N VAL A 165 -12.05 -8.05 -3.90
CA VAL A 165 -12.40 -8.99 -2.82
C VAL A 165 -13.92 -9.14 -2.69
N GLN A 166 -14.67 -8.04 -2.70
CA GLN A 166 -16.14 -8.06 -2.63
C GLN A 166 -16.75 -8.79 -3.84
N LYS A 167 -16.20 -8.60 -5.04
CA LYS A 167 -16.60 -9.35 -6.24
C LYS A 167 -16.36 -10.86 -6.05
N MET A 168 -15.21 -11.23 -5.51
CA MET A 168 -14.89 -12.64 -5.24
C MET A 168 -15.78 -13.23 -4.15
N ARG A 169 -16.13 -12.48 -3.09
CA ARG A 169 -17.08 -12.92 -2.06
C ARG A 169 -18.45 -13.27 -2.65
N ARG A 170 -18.90 -12.52 -3.67
CA ARG A 170 -20.18 -12.77 -4.35
C ARG A 170 -20.11 -13.92 -5.36
N ARG A 171 -19.06 -13.99 -6.16
CA ARG A 171 -18.95 -14.92 -7.31
C ARG A 171 -18.24 -16.24 -6.99
N ALA A 172 -17.48 -16.28 -5.89
CA ALA A 172 -16.76 -17.44 -5.40
C ALA A 172 -16.82 -17.51 -3.86
N PRO A 173 -18.02 -17.62 -3.25
CA PRO A 173 -18.21 -17.58 -1.80
C PRO A 173 -17.47 -18.68 -1.04
N TYR A 174 -17.20 -19.81 -1.70
CA TYR A 174 -16.42 -20.93 -1.15
C TYR A 174 -14.99 -20.54 -0.75
N LEU A 175 -14.46 -19.40 -1.23
CA LEU A 175 -13.17 -18.87 -0.78
C LEU A 175 -13.25 -18.19 0.61
N PHE A 176 -14.46 -17.94 1.13
CA PHE A 176 -14.69 -17.10 2.31
C PHE A 176 -15.64 -17.70 3.35
N ASP A 177 -16.34 -18.79 3.04
CA ASP A 177 -17.37 -19.39 3.90
C ASP A 177 -16.85 -20.52 4.83
N GLY A 178 -15.53 -20.73 4.86
CA GLY A 178 -14.89 -21.78 5.64
C GLY A 178 -14.79 -23.13 4.93
N SER A 179 -15.17 -23.23 3.65
CA SER A 179 -14.89 -24.41 2.82
C SER A 179 -13.38 -24.69 2.75
N THR A 180 -12.99 -25.95 2.97
CA THR A 180 -11.58 -26.37 3.00
C THR A 180 -11.19 -27.33 1.87
N GLY A 181 -12.18 -27.82 1.11
CA GLY A 181 -11.98 -28.79 0.03
C GLY A 181 -12.02 -28.14 -1.35
N PRO A 182 -11.49 -28.83 -2.38
CA PRO A 182 -11.60 -28.36 -3.76
C PRO A 182 -13.07 -28.29 -4.18
N VAL A 183 -13.43 -27.23 -4.87
CA VAL A 183 -14.74 -27.05 -5.50
C VAL A 183 -14.61 -27.42 -6.97
N ASP A 184 -15.51 -28.26 -7.48
CA ASP A 184 -15.46 -28.65 -8.88
C ASP A 184 -15.80 -27.49 -9.82
N LYS A 185 -15.30 -27.56 -11.06
CA LYS A 185 -15.46 -26.49 -12.04
C LYS A 185 -16.93 -26.16 -12.34
N ALA A 186 -17.81 -27.16 -12.41
CA ALA A 186 -19.22 -26.93 -12.73
C ALA A 186 -19.91 -26.11 -11.62
N THR A 187 -19.55 -26.38 -10.36
CA THR A 187 -19.98 -25.59 -9.22
C THR A 187 -19.41 -24.17 -9.27
N GLN A 188 -18.12 -24.00 -9.60
CA GLN A 188 -17.49 -22.67 -9.75
C GLN A 188 -18.17 -21.84 -10.84
N ASP A 189 -18.37 -22.41 -12.03
CA ASP A 189 -19.02 -21.75 -13.17
C ASP A 189 -20.46 -21.31 -12.82
N ARG A 190 -21.21 -22.18 -12.13
CA ARG A 190 -22.56 -21.87 -11.66
C ARG A 190 -22.57 -20.69 -10.67
N LEU A 191 -21.73 -20.73 -9.64
CA LEU A 191 -21.64 -19.67 -8.64
C LEU A 191 -21.23 -18.33 -9.26
N TRP A 192 -20.33 -18.38 -10.25
CA TRP A 192 -19.86 -17.18 -10.95
C TRP A 192 -20.99 -16.48 -11.72
N GLU A 193 -21.79 -17.23 -12.49
CA GLU A 193 -22.92 -16.67 -13.23
C GLU A 193 -24.05 -16.21 -12.30
N GLU A 194 -24.33 -16.93 -11.20
CA GLU A 194 -25.28 -16.50 -10.17
C GLU A 194 -24.85 -15.16 -9.54
N GLY A 195 -23.58 -15.03 -9.16
CA GLY A 195 -23.03 -13.79 -8.61
C GLY A 195 -23.06 -12.62 -9.60
N LYS A 196 -22.78 -12.86 -10.89
CA LYS A 196 -22.93 -11.84 -11.95
C LYS A 196 -24.37 -11.38 -12.13
N ALA A 197 -25.34 -12.28 -12.05
CA ALA A 197 -26.76 -11.95 -12.22
C ALA A 197 -27.28 -11.09 -11.05
N ALA A 198 -26.78 -11.32 -9.84
CA ALA A 198 -27.15 -10.55 -8.65
C ALA A 198 -26.64 -9.09 -8.68
N GLU A 199 -25.52 -8.81 -9.37
CA GLU A 199 -24.95 -7.46 -9.49
C GLU A 199 -25.62 -6.57 -10.55
N LYS A 200 -26.37 -7.17 -11.49
CA LYS A 200 -27.08 -6.43 -12.56
C LYS A 200 -28.49 -5.95 -12.17
N ARG A 201 -28.91 -6.20 -10.93
CA ARG A 201 -30.19 -5.76 -10.35
C ARG A 201 -29.96 -4.57 -9.44
#